data_AF-A0A2D6KFA6-F1
#
_entry.id   AF-A0A2D6KFA6-F1
#
_cell.length_a   1.000
_cell.length_b   1.000
_cell.length_c   1.000
_cell.angle_alpha   90.00
_cell.angle_beta   90.00
_cell.angle_gamma   90.00
#
_symmetry.space_group_name_H-M   'P 1'
#
loop_
_entity.id
_entity.type
_entity.pdbx_description
1 polymer ?
#
loop_
_entity_poly.entity_id
_entity_poly.type
_entity_poly.pdbx_seq_one_letter_code
_entity_poly.pdbx_strand_id
1 'polypeptide(L)'
;MKKSVMKTIGYGLFLWLVPFFVAILVWNVETNSPKISNEWFTGLMGLTWAITYAIIICMYSGGMRWNVSEGWRVGLIWYLTVVLLEIIFIGGIFGNPLESVLHLFLTDSPNLIVTIGIGYAVSKMKR
;
A
#
# COMPACT_ATOMS: atom_id res chain seq x y z
N MET A 1 -21.13 -17.60 5.20
CA MET A 1 -21.16 -17.04 6.57
C MET A 1 -21.58 -15.57 6.47
N LYS A 2 -22.82 -15.20 6.85
CA LYS A 2 -23.27 -13.79 6.83
C LYS A 2 -22.49 -13.03 7.91
N LYS A 3 -21.62 -12.10 7.52
CA LYS A 3 -20.94 -11.23 8.50
C LYS A 3 -21.93 -10.20 9.03
N SER A 4 -21.81 -9.88 10.32
CA SER A 4 -22.57 -8.80 10.94
C SER A 4 -22.27 -7.48 10.23
N VAL A 5 -23.32 -6.73 9.88
CA VAL A 5 -23.23 -5.38 9.28
C VAL A 5 -22.33 -4.46 10.11
N MET A 6 -22.39 -4.58 11.44
CA MET A 6 -21.53 -3.85 12.39
C MET A 6 -20.04 -4.08 12.11
N LYS A 7 -19.66 -5.32 11.77
CA LYS A 7 -18.27 -5.69 11.48
C LYS A 7 -17.79 -5.08 10.17
N THR A 8 -18.65 -5.01 9.16
CA THR A 8 -18.35 -4.34 7.88
C THR A 8 -18.18 -2.84 8.07
N ILE A 9 -19.05 -2.20 8.85
CA ILE A 9 -18.93 -0.77 9.20
C ILE A 9 -17.61 -0.53 9.95
N GLY A 10 -17.26 -1.39 10.91
CA GLY A 10 -15.99 -1.32 11.64
C GLY A 10 -14.76 -1.38 10.73
N TYR A 11 -14.78 -2.22 9.69
CA TYR A 11 -13.70 -2.25 8.69
C TYR A 11 -13.62 -0.96 7.87
N GLY A 12 -14.76 -0.40 7.45
CA GLY A 12 -14.79 0.88 6.74
C GLY A 12 -14.24 2.02 7.59
N LEU A 13 -14.60 2.07 8.88
CA LEU A 13 -14.06 3.05 9.82
C LEU A 13 -12.56 2.87 10.03
N PHE A 14 -12.09 1.63 10.19
CA PHE A 14 -10.66 1.35 10.34
C PHE A 14 -9.87 1.74 9.08
N LEU A 15 -10.41 1.42 7.90
CA LEU A 15 -9.85 1.78 6.59
C LEU A 15 -9.62 3.29 6.47
N TRP A 16 -10.54 4.08 7.01
CA TRP A 16 -10.48 5.54 6.95
C TRP A 16 -9.63 6.14 8.07
N LEU A 17 -9.76 5.65 9.31
CA LEU A 17 -9.09 6.20 10.47
C LEU A 17 -7.56 6.12 10.37
N VAL A 18 -7.01 5.01 9.86
CA VAL A 18 -5.56 4.82 9.81
C VAL A 18 -4.88 5.86 8.89
N PRO A 19 -5.28 6.02 7.61
CA PRO A 19 -4.78 7.10 6.77
C PRO A 19 -5.03 8.49 7.35
N PHE A 20 -6.20 8.72 7.97
CA PHE A 20 -6.54 10.00 8.59
C PHE A 20 -5.56 10.38 9.71
N PHE A 21 -5.26 9.45 10.62
CA PHE A 21 -4.29 9.70 11.69
C PHE A 21 -2.89 9.94 11.15
N VAL A 22 -2.46 9.17 10.13
CA VAL A 22 -1.16 9.41 9.48
C VAL A 22 -1.12 10.81 8.85
N ALA A 23 -2.18 11.21 8.14
CA ALA A 23 -2.29 12.54 7.56
C ALA A 23 -2.15 13.63 8.62
N ILE A 24 -2.84 13.53 9.76
CA ILE A 24 -2.75 14.50 10.87
C ILE A 24 -1.32 14.62 11.40
N LEU A 25 -0.60 13.50 11.57
CA LEU A 25 0.75 13.52 12.12
C LEU A 25 1.71 14.35 11.25
N VAL A 26 1.54 14.27 9.93
CA VAL A 26 2.37 14.99 8.95
C VAL A 26 1.73 16.29 8.47
N TRP A 27 0.57 16.71 8.96
CA TRP A 27 -0.09 17.96 8.57
C TRP A 27 0.41 19.13 9.42
N ASN A 28 0.64 20.27 8.79
CA ASN A 28 0.88 21.55 9.44
C ASN A 28 -0.40 22.39 9.42
N VAL A 29 -0.94 22.67 10.62
CA VAL A 29 -2.18 23.43 10.78
C VAL A 29 -1.99 24.92 10.48
N GLU A 30 -0.80 25.47 10.75
CA GLU A 30 -0.49 26.89 10.55
C GLU A 30 -0.43 27.25 9.08
N THR A 31 0.18 26.37 8.27
CA THR A 31 0.32 26.58 6.82
C THR A 31 -0.78 25.89 6.00
N ASN A 32 -1.66 25.14 6.66
CA ASN A 32 -2.68 24.29 6.04
C ASN A 32 -2.12 23.40 4.91
N SER A 33 -0.96 22.78 5.16
CA SER A 33 -0.23 21.96 4.18
C SER A 33 0.51 20.81 4.86
N PRO A 34 0.94 19.76 4.15
CA PRO A 34 1.86 18.77 4.71
C PRO A 34 3.18 19.41 5.18
N LYS A 35 3.78 18.84 6.24
CA LYS A 35 5.13 19.16 6.75
C LYS A 35 6.25 18.64 5.84
N ILE A 36 5.89 17.81 4.87
CA ILE A 36 6.75 17.18 3.88
C ILE A 36 6.33 17.64 2.48
N SER A 37 7.11 17.33 1.44
CA SER A 37 6.70 17.66 0.08
C SER A 37 5.41 16.92 -0.31
N ASN A 38 4.65 17.48 -1.25
CA ASN A 38 3.37 16.90 -1.68
C ASN A 38 3.55 15.50 -2.29
N GLU A 39 4.67 15.26 -2.96
CA GLU A 39 5.02 13.98 -3.56
C GLU A 39 5.23 12.92 -2.47
N TRP A 40 5.99 13.25 -1.43
CA TRP A 40 6.22 12.39 -0.27
C TRP A 40 4.93 12.15 0.52
N PHE A 41 4.10 13.17 0.68
CA PHE A 41 2.79 13.03 1.31
C PHE A 41 1.90 12.06 0.54
N THR A 42 1.84 12.19 -0.79
CA THR A 42 1.05 11.31 -1.65
C THR A 42 1.53 9.86 -1.56
N GLY A 43 2.85 9.64 -1.63
CA GLY A 43 3.44 8.31 -1.48
C GLY A 43 3.17 7.69 -0.10
N LEU A 44 3.32 8.47 0.98
CA LEU A 44 3.02 8.03 2.35
C LEU A 44 1.54 7.65 2.53
N MET A 45 0.63 8.45 1.97
CA MET A 45 -0.80 8.16 2.01
C MET A 45 -1.11 6.89 1.23
N GLY A 46 -0.58 6.73 0.01
CA GLY A 46 -0.72 5.52 -0.79
C GLY A 46 -0.26 4.27 -0.04
N LEU A 47 0.95 4.31 0.53
CA LEU A 47 1.50 3.24 1.37
C LEU A 47 0.57 2.89 2.55
N THR A 48 0.09 3.91 3.26
CA THR A 48 -0.77 3.73 4.44
C THR A 48 -2.11 3.09 4.07
N TRP A 49 -2.72 3.54 2.97
CA TRP A 49 -3.93 2.93 2.42
C TRP A 49 -3.69 1.47 2.07
N ALA A 50 -2.58 1.15 1.39
CA ALA A 50 -2.26 -0.21 0.99
C ALA A 50 -2.09 -1.15 2.19
N ILE A 51 -1.37 -0.73 3.23
CA ILE A 51 -1.20 -1.50 4.48
C ILE A 51 -2.56 -1.77 5.11
N THR A 52 -3.39 -0.73 5.23
CA THR A 52 -4.70 -0.84 5.87
C THR A 52 -5.63 -1.76 5.08
N TYR A 53 -5.62 -1.66 3.74
CA TYR A 53 -6.34 -2.57 2.85
C TYR A 53 -5.87 -4.02 3.01
N ALA A 54 -4.56 -4.26 3.03
CA ALA A 54 -4.02 -5.59 3.23
C ALA A 54 -4.49 -6.18 4.57
N ILE A 55 -4.40 -5.43 5.67
CA ILE A 55 -4.89 -5.86 6.99
C ILE A 55 -6.38 -6.20 6.94
N ILE A 56 -7.22 -5.36 6.32
CA ILE A 56 -8.66 -5.64 6.22
C ILE A 56 -8.92 -6.88 5.37
N ILE A 57 -8.21 -7.08 4.26
CA ILE A 57 -8.30 -8.30 3.45
C ILE A 57 -7.93 -9.53 4.31
N CYS A 58 -6.88 -9.45 5.11
CA CYS A 58 -6.47 -10.50 6.05
C CYS A 58 -7.57 -10.81 7.08
N MET A 59 -8.16 -9.78 7.70
CA MET A 59 -9.22 -9.95 8.70
C MET A 59 -10.54 -10.41 8.06
N TYR A 60 -10.78 -10.03 6.81
CA TYR A 60 -11.99 -10.36 6.08
C TYR A 60 -11.95 -11.80 5.52
N SER A 61 -10.78 -12.31 5.16
CA SER A 61 -10.61 -13.64 4.56
C SER A 61 -10.76 -14.84 5.51
N GLY A 62 -11.05 -14.59 6.80
CA GLY A 62 -11.16 -15.59 7.89
C GLY A 62 -11.32 -17.07 7.47
N GLY A 63 -10.27 -17.87 7.72
CA GLY A 63 -10.30 -19.33 7.55
C GLY A 63 -9.76 -19.88 6.22
N MET A 64 -9.25 -19.03 5.33
CA MET A 64 -8.54 -19.49 4.13
C MET A 64 -7.17 -20.10 4.48
N ARG A 65 -6.69 -21.09 3.70
CA ARG A 65 -5.33 -21.64 3.87
C ARG A 65 -4.39 -20.73 3.11
N TRP A 66 -3.47 -20.15 3.86
CA TRP A 66 -2.60 -19.06 3.47
C TRP A 66 -1.31 -19.60 2.82
N ASN A 67 -0.83 -18.94 1.77
CA ASN A 67 0.50 -19.14 1.24
C ASN A 67 1.26 -17.79 1.25
N VAL A 68 1.71 -17.43 2.46
CA VAL A 68 2.42 -16.18 2.75
C VAL A 68 3.67 -16.04 1.87
N SER A 69 4.38 -17.15 1.65
CA SER A 69 5.59 -17.19 0.82
C SER A 69 5.33 -16.76 -0.62
N GLU A 70 4.25 -17.25 -1.23
CA GLU A 70 3.89 -16.88 -2.60
C GLU A 70 3.46 -15.41 -2.70
N GLY A 71 2.68 -14.90 -1.74
CA GLY A 71 2.30 -13.48 -1.70
C GLY A 71 3.50 -12.54 -1.64
N TRP A 72 4.48 -12.86 -0.79
CA TRP A 72 5.76 -12.13 -0.72
C TRP A 72 6.55 -12.23 -2.02
N ARG A 73 6.68 -13.43 -2.60
CA ARG A 73 7.43 -13.64 -3.84
C ARG A 73 6.84 -12.84 -4.99
N VAL A 74 5.53 -12.94 -5.23
CA VAL A 74 4.87 -12.22 -6.33
C VAL A 74 4.91 -10.72 -6.08
N GLY A 75 4.58 -10.27 -4.86
CA GLY A 75 4.63 -8.87 -4.50
C GLY A 75 6.02 -8.26 -4.70
N LEU A 76 7.07 -8.95 -4.21
CA LEU A 76 8.45 -8.47 -4.31
C LEU A 76 8.93 -8.41 -5.76
N ILE A 77 8.61 -9.42 -6.58
CA ILE A 77 8.93 -9.42 -8.01
C ILE A 77 8.29 -8.22 -8.71
N TRP A 78 7.01 -7.97 -8.46
CA TRP A 78 6.30 -6.84 -9.05
C TRP A 78 6.88 -5.50 -8.61
N TYR A 79 7.11 -5.34 -7.30
CA TYR A 79 7.69 -4.12 -6.75
C TYR A 79 9.07 -3.83 -7.33
N LEU A 80 9.96 -4.83 -7.36
CA LEU A 80 11.29 -4.67 -7.93
C LEU A 80 11.23 -4.38 -9.43
N THR A 81 10.26 -4.94 -10.14
CA THR A 81 10.04 -4.65 -11.57
C THR A 81 9.65 -3.19 -11.77
N VAL A 82 8.71 -2.66 -10.98
CA VAL A 82 8.29 -1.26 -11.08
C VAL A 82 9.44 -0.33 -10.70
N VAL A 83 10.10 -0.56 -9.56
CA VAL A 83 11.28 0.21 -9.13
C VAL A 83 12.37 0.23 -10.21
N LEU A 84 12.63 -0.91 -10.84
CA LEU A 84 13.63 -1.00 -11.91
C LEU A 84 13.19 -0.19 -13.15
N LEU A 85 11.92 -0.28 -13.55
CA LEU A 85 11.39 0.52 -14.65
C LEU A 85 11.48 2.02 -14.34
N GLU A 86 11.14 2.45 -13.13
CA GLU A 86 11.25 3.85 -12.71
C GLU A 86 12.69 4.36 -12.78
N ILE A 87 13.66 3.57 -12.31
CA ILE A 87 15.09 3.93 -12.40
C ILE A 87 15.53 4.03 -13.86
N ILE A 88 15.15 3.07 -14.71
CA ILE A 88 15.55 3.06 -16.13
C ILE A 88 14.92 4.23 -16.89
N PHE A 89 13.61 4.41 -16.76
CA PHE A 89 12.89 5.43 -17.53
C PHE A 89 13.12 6.82 -16.96
N ILE A 90 12.93 7.03 -15.66
CA ILE A 90 13.00 8.37 -15.08
C ILE A 90 14.43 8.80 -14.79
N GLY A 91 15.23 7.92 -14.20
CA GLY A 91 16.64 8.21 -13.93
C GLY A 91 17.52 8.13 -15.17
N GLY A 92 17.34 7.10 -16.00
CA GLY A 92 18.16 6.86 -17.18
C GLY A 92 17.71 7.66 -18.41
N ILE A 93 16.50 7.42 -18.90
CA ILE A 93 16.03 7.95 -20.19
C ILE A 93 15.66 9.44 -20.08
N PHE A 94 14.93 9.83 -19.04
CA PHE A 94 14.52 11.22 -18.83
C PHE A 94 15.57 12.06 -18.08
N GLY A 95 16.64 11.43 -17.60
CA GLY A 95 17.79 12.11 -17.00
C GLY A 95 17.50 12.82 -15.69
N ASN A 96 16.44 12.42 -14.96
CA ASN A 96 16.13 13.03 -13.68
C ASN A 96 17.10 12.56 -12.59
N PRO A 97 17.44 13.43 -11.62
CA PRO A 97 18.24 13.03 -10.46
C PRO A 97 17.59 11.87 -9.70
N LEU A 98 18.40 10.94 -9.18
CA LEU A 98 17.87 9.80 -8.42
C LEU A 98 17.04 10.25 -7.20
N GLU A 99 17.40 11.38 -6.58
CA GLU A 99 16.68 11.95 -5.45
C GLU A 99 15.22 12.32 -5.80
N SER A 100 14.98 12.77 -7.03
CA SER A 100 13.63 13.13 -7.47
C SER A 100 12.74 11.92 -7.75
N VAL A 101 13.27 10.69 -7.72
CA VAL A 101 12.49 9.46 -7.90
C VAL A 101 12.32 8.64 -6.62
N LEU A 102 12.98 9.01 -5.52
CA LEU A 102 12.90 8.26 -4.26
C LEU A 102 11.48 8.18 -3.69
N HIS A 103 10.68 9.23 -3.86
CA HIS A 103 9.30 9.24 -3.41
C HIS A 103 8.42 8.25 -4.19
N LEU A 104 8.79 7.93 -5.45
CA LEU A 104 8.08 6.96 -6.29
C LEU A 104 8.16 5.55 -5.69
N PHE A 105 9.26 5.21 -5.03
CA PHE A 105 9.39 3.93 -4.33
C PHE A 105 8.33 3.77 -3.22
N LEU A 106 7.99 4.86 -2.51
CA LEU A 106 6.86 4.85 -1.58
C LEU A 106 5.52 4.82 -2.33
N THR A 107 5.38 5.58 -3.41
CA THR A 107 4.16 5.62 -4.22
C THR A 107 3.82 4.27 -4.85
N ASP A 108 4.83 3.45 -5.15
CA ASP A 108 4.69 2.14 -5.79
C ASP A 108 4.61 0.97 -4.81
N SER A 109 4.99 1.21 -3.55
CA SER A 109 4.83 0.23 -2.46
C SER A 109 3.40 -0.32 -2.28
N PRO A 110 2.30 0.37 -2.65
CA PRO A 110 0.97 -0.24 -2.71
C PRO A 110 0.90 -1.46 -3.61
N ASN A 111 1.62 -1.49 -4.74
CA ASN A 111 1.64 -2.65 -5.64
C ASN A 111 2.22 -3.89 -4.93
N LEU A 112 3.28 -3.70 -4.13
CA LEU A 112 3.84 -4.76 -3.28
C LEU A 112 2.81 -5.26 -2.26
N ILE A 113 2.24 -4.33 -1.51
CA ILE A 113 1.47 -4.61 -0.30
C ILE A 113 0.09 -5.18 -0.63
N VAL A 114 -0.57 -4.64 -1.65
CA VAL A 114 -1.85 -5.17 -2.16
C VAL A 114 -1.64 -6.54 -2.77
N THR A 115 -0.55 -6.76 -3.51
CA THR A 115 -0.23 -8.09 -4.08
C THR A 115 0.06 -9.11 -3.00
N ILE A 116 0.76 -8.75 -1.91
CA ILE A 116 0.90 -9.59 -0.72
C ILE A 116 -0.48 -9.89 -0.14
N GLY A 117 -1.33 -8.87 0.06
CA GLY A 117 -2.69 -9.04 0.59
C GLY A 117 -3.60 -9.92 -0.28
N ILE A 118 -3.51 -9.81 -1.60
CA ILE A 118 -4.25 -10.64 -2.56
C ILE A 118 -3.66 -12.05 -2.59
N GLY A 119 -2.34 -12.21 -2.67
CA GLY A 119 -1.67 -13.52 -2.59
C GLY A 119 -2.02 -14.26 -1.30
N TYR A 120 -2.16 -13.51 -0.21
CA TYR A 120 -2.63 -14.00 1.09
C TYR A 120 -4.10 -14.45 1.06
N ALA A 121 -4.95 -13.82 0.25
CA ALA A 121 -6.35 -14.19 0.08
C ALA A 121 -6.58 -15.32 -0.94
N VAL A 122 -5.76 -15.44 -1.99
CA VAL A 122 -6.06 -16.26 -3.18
C VAL A 122 -5.43 -17.65 -3.17
N SER A 123 -4.57 -18.00 -2.20
CA SER A 123 -3.85 -19.28 -2.15
C SER A 123 -4.71 -20.55 -1.94
N LYS A 124 -6.03 -20.47 -2.12
CA LYS A 124 -6.95 -21.60 -2.01
C LYS A 124 -7.86 -21.87 -3.21
N MET A 125 -7.67 -21.21 -4.36
CA MET A 125 -8.40 -21.57 -5.59
C MET A 125 -7.72 -22.67 -6.43
N LYS A 126 -6.61 -23.26 -5.94
CA LYS A 126 -5.84 -24.31 -6.63
C LYS A 126 -5.91 -25.70 -5.96
N ARG A 127 -7.03 -26.07 -5.32
CA ARG A 127 -7.30 -27.48 -4.97
C ARG A 127 -8.71 -27.85 -5.35
#